data_AF-A0A7X9HBQ9-F1
#
_entry.id   AF-A0A7X9HBQ9-F1
#
_cell.length_a   1.000
_cell.length_b   1.000
_cell.length_c   1.000
_cell.angle_alpha   90.00
_cell.angle_beta   90.00
_cell.angle_gamma   90.00
#
_symmetry.space_group_name_H-M   'P 1'
#
loop_
_entity.id
_entity.type
_entity.pdbx_description
1 polymer ?
#
loop_
_entity_poly.entity_id
_entity_poly.type
_entity_poly.pdbx_seq_one_letter_code
_entity_poly.pdbx_strand_id
1 'polypeptide(L)'
;MELINIDHRGGRYEFLLEQAYNSNISTDDVVDYIEQKRQAILSERRAETEGLHKIIEDFGPVTCGLRNDRIDDIVKAIVRDKSIDSIEELRSRITDDFIPRIESYILWSFYNQTTNDLIEHYFIGHQNVVPTLRKIRNIDFFLRVRGTLIPFDLKITHISEDFFDMYSQGLIPNPTEHPDAFRLAQNRNSETRSIKAFYRVRKSRLSLPNYGSFSKKELLDALLASQDKESIRYVKTAFETRKAMIGDISSDLEKLEWWNFKYQGERLFANNNRLFLFFAYTDAFEDGRPIKGKLSIIKGAVQELLDDIENTPIHTIRYLYEKDPALTGDYRAQALSLLITDSKQ
;
A
#
# COMPACT_ATOMS: atom_id res chain seq x y z
N MET A 1 21.40 -15.47 -22.59
CA MET A 1 22.58 -15.31 -23.45
C MET A 1 23.79 -15.95 -22.81
N GLU A 2 24.17 -15.57 -21.58
CA GLU A 2 25.25 -16.25 -20.84
C GLU A 2 25.03 -17.76 -20.73
N LEU A 3 23.81 -18.20 -20.38
CA LEU A 3 23.49 -19.64 -20.28
C LEU A 3 23.53 -20.40 -21.61
N ILE A 4 23.26 -19.73 -22.73
CA ILE A 4 23.33 -20.34 -24.08
C ILE A 4 24.68 -20.08 -24.75
N ASN A 5 25.63 -19.45 -24.05
CA ASN A 5 26.96 -19.09 -24.54
C ASN A 5 26.95 -18.35 -25.89
N ILE A 6 26.00 -17.41 -26.07
CA ILE A 6 25.88 -16.60 -27.28
C ILE A 6 26.56 -15.24 -27.07
N ASP A 7 27.47 -14.87 -27.96
CA ASP A 7 28.03 -13.52 -28.01
C ASP A 7 26.93 -12.54 -28.44
N HIS A 8 26.60 -11.64 -27.53
CA HIS A 8 25.53 -10.65 -27.69
C HIS A 8 26.06 -9.33 -28.25
N ARG A 9 27.38 -9.21 -28.49
CA ARG A 9 28.01 -8.00 -29.04
C ARG A 9 27.60 -7.80 -30.51
N GLY A 10 26.46 -7.14 -30.70
CA GLY A 10 25.94 -6.71 -32.01
C GLY A 10 24.72 -7.50 -32.52
N GLY A 11 24.15 -8.41 -31.73
CA GLY A 11 22.96 -9.17 -32.12
C GLY A 11 21.68 -8.32 -32.10
N ARG A 12 20.85 -8.41 -33.16
CA ARG A 12 19.49 -7.85 -33.16
C ARG A 12 18.66 -8.55 -32.06
N TYR A 13 17.84 -7.78 -31.34
CA TYR A 13 17.05 -8.29 -30.20
C TYR A 13 16.20 -9.50 -30.57
N GLU A 14 15.61 -9.49 -31.76
CA GLU A 14 14.80 -10.57 -32.31
C GLU A 14 15.59 -11.87 -32.47
N PHE A 15 16.85 -11.78 -32.92
CA PHE A 15 17.73 -12.94 -33.06
C PHE A 15 18.06 -13.54 -31.68
N LEU A 16 18.37 -12.70 -30.69
CA LEU A 16 18.65 -13.17 -29.33
C LEU A 16 17.40 -13.85 -28.71
N LEU A 17 16.20 -13.31 -28.94
CA LEU A 17 14.96 -13.95 -28.50
C LEU A 17 14.72 -15.30 -29.17
N GLU A 18 14.92 -15.38 -30.49
CA GLU A 18 14.77 -16.63 -31.25
C GLU A 18 15.74 -17.70 -30.75
N GLN A 19 17.00 -17.35 -30.50
CA GLN A 19 17.98 -18.28 -29.96
C GLN A 19 17.62 -18.75 -28.54
N ALA A 20 17.12 -17.85 -27.69
CA ALA A 20 16.64 -18.23 -26.36
C ALA A 20 15.43 -19.16 -26.45
N TYR A 21 14.47 -18.86 -27.31
CA TYR A 21 13.25 -19.64 -27.52
C TYR A 21 13.56 -21.05 -28.05
N ASN A 22 14.50 -21.17 -28.97
CA ASN A 22 14.91 -22.45 -29.56
C ASN A 22 15.95 -23.20 -28.71
N SER A 23 16.36 -22.66 -27.57
CA SER A 23 17.32 -23.32 -26.68
C SER A 23 16.67 -24.44 -25.86
N ASN A 24 17.46 -25.41 -25.42
CA ASN A 24 17.01 -26.47 -24.51
C ASN A 24 17.07 -26.04 -23.02
N ILE A 25 17.18 -24.74 -22.75
CA ILE A 25 17.24 -24.21 -21.39
C ILE A 25 15.86 -24.34 -20.75
N SER A 26 15.81 -25.03 -19.62
CA SER A 26 14.62 -25.13 -18.78
C SER A 26 14.46 -23.90 -17.86
N THR A 27 13.27 -23.74 -17.29
CA THR A 27 13.06 -22.73 -16.24
C THR A 27 13.97 -22.99 -15.03
N ASP A 28 14.23 -24.25 -14.69
CA ASP A 28 15.11 -24.61 -13.56
C ASP A 28 16.56 -24.18 -13.83
N ASP A 29 17.06 -24.32 -15.06
CA ASP A 29 18.40 -23.83 -15.43
C ASP A 29 18.53 -22.31 -15.25
N VAL A 30 17.48 -21.56 -15.61
CA VAL A 30 17.44 -20.09 -15.42
C VAL A 30 17.43 -19.76 -13.93
N VAL A 31 16.64 -20.49 -13.16
CA VAL A 31 16.51 -20.30 -11.73
C VAL A 31 17.82 -20.61 -11.02
N ASP A 32 18.47 -21.73 -11.32
CA ASP A 32 19.76 -22.10 -10.75
C ASP A 32 20.83 -21.05 -11.05
N TYR A 33 20.83 -20.49 -12.27
CA TYR A 33 21.72 -19.38 -12.61
C TYR A 33 21.43 -18.13 -11.76
N ILE A 34 20.16 -17.79 -11.52
CA ILE A 34 19.78 -16.68 -10.63
C ILE A 34 20.26 -16.96 -9.20
N GLU A 35 20.07 -18.17 -8.70
CA GLU A 35 20.49 -18.58 -7.35
C GLU A 35 22.01 -18.45 -7.17
N GLN A 36 22.80 -18.81 -8.19
CA GLN A 36 24.25 -18.62 -8.18
C GLN A 36 24.66 -17.14 -8.05
N LYS A 37 23.83 -16.21 -8.53
CA LYS A 37 24.06 -14.76 -8.40
C LYS A 37 23.50 -14.16 -7.12
N ARG A 38 22.67 -14.88 -6.35
CA ARG A 38 21.97 -14.35 -5.17
C ARG A 38 22.90 -13.69 -4.17
N GLN A 39 24.03 -14.32 -3.84
CA GLN A 39 24.94 -13.75 -2.84
C GLN A 39 25.55 -12.42 -3.30
N ALA A 40 25.81 -12.25 -4.59
CA ALA A 40 26.27 -10.98 -5.15
C ALA A 40 25.19 -9.90 -5.03
N ILE A 41 23.95 -10.23 -5.40
CA ILE A 41 22.79 -9.32 -5.29
C ILE A 41 22.56 -8.88 -3.84
N LEU A 42 22.59 -9.82 -2.91
CA LEU A 42 22.42 -9.53 -1.48
C LEU A 42 23.56 -8.70 -0.91
N SER A 43 24.77 -8.83 -1.45
CA SER A 43 25.93 -8.05 -0.99
C SER A 43 25.86 -6.62 -1.49
N GLU A 44 25.50 -6.42 -2.76
CA GLU A 44 25.25 -5.10 -3.36
C GLU A 44 24.14 -4.36 -2.61
N ARG A 45 22.98 -4.99 -2.40
CA ARG A 45 21.86 -4.40 -1.66
C ARG A 45 22.20 -4.09 -0.21
N ARG A 46 23.00 -4.94 0.46
CA ARG A 46 23.49 -4.66 1.83
C ARG A 46 24.35 -3.40 1.87
N ALA A 47 25.22 -3.20 0.89
CA ALA A 47 26.04 -2.00 0.81
C ALA A 47 25.20 -0.75 0.53
N GLU A 48 24.22 -0.83 -0.38
CA GLU A 48 23.31 0.29 -0.69
C GLU A 48 22.41 0.68 0.48
N THR A 49 22.04 -0.29 1.32
CA THR A 49 21.13 -0.08 2.46
C THR A 49 21.84 0.13 3.79
N GLU A 50 23.18 0.18 3.79
CA GLU A 50 23.98 0.37 5.01
C GLU A 50 23.63 1.69 5.70
N GLY A 51 23.35 1.62 7.00
CA GLY A 51 22.98 2.80 7.82
C GLY A 51 21.54 3.29 7.64
N LEU A 52 20.83 2.91 6.57
CA LEU A 52 19.46 3.38 6.31
C LEU A 52 18.47 2.96 7.41
N HIS A 53 18.68 1.81 8.05
CA HIS A 53 17.84 1.34 9.15
C HIS A 53 17.81 2.34 10.32
N LYS A 54 18.98 2.91 10.67
CA LYS A 54 19.11 3.90 11.74
C LYS A 54 18.41 5.22 11.37
N ILE A 55 18.56 5.63 10.11
CA ILE A 55 17.90 6.83 9.58
C ILE A 55 16.38 6.70 9.70
N ILE A 56 15.81 5.52 9.39
CA ILE A 56 14.36 5.27 9.50
C ILE A 56 13.89 5.24 10.95
N GLU A 57 14.66 4.64 11.87
CA GLU A 57 14.36 4.63 13.30
C GLU A 57 14.28 6.05 13.89
N ASP A 58 15.18 6.93 13.45
CA ASP A 58 15.28 8.31 13.92
C ASP A 58 14.41 9.31 13.13
N PHE A 59 13.69 8.85 12.08
CA PHE A 59 13.06 9.75 11.09
C PHE A 59 11.86 10.54 11.65
N GLY A 60 11.22 10.04 12.72
CA GLY A 60 10.03 10.66 13.30
C GLY A 60 8.76 10.57 12.43
N PRO A 61 7.69 11.31 12.78
CA PRO A 61 6.44 11.29 12.03
C PRO A 61 6.58 11.97 10.66
N VAL A 62 6.12 11.29 9.62
CA VAL A 62 6.13 11.80 8.23
C VAL A 62 4.72 12.07 7.74
N THR A 63 4.51 13.25 7.15
CA THR A 63 3.23 13.62 6.51
C THR A 63 3.47 13.99 5.05
N CYS A 64 2.74 13.35 4.13
CA CYS A 64 2.73 13.78 2.75
C CYS A 64 1.76 14.97 2.58
N GLY A 65 2.31 16.18 2.48
CA GLY A 65 1.55 17.40 2.22
C GLY A 65 1.17 17.62 0.75
N LEU A 66 1.61 16.75 -0.17
CA LEU A 66 1.42 16.92 -1.62
C LEU A 66 0.46 15.90 -2.22
N ARG A 67 -0.51 16.41 -2.98
CA ARG A 67 -1.42 15.57 -3.75
C ARG A 67 -0.77 15.17 -5.08
N ASN A 68 -0.81 13.88 -5.39
CA ASN A 68 -0.37 13.29 -6.67
C ASN A 68 1.10 13.48 -7.04
N ASP A 69 1.99 13.80 -6.09
CA ASP A 69 3.43 13.92 -6.33
C ASP A 69 3.79 15.04 -7.34
N ARG A 70 2.90 16.01 -7.56
CA ARG A 70 3.06 17.09 -8.56
C ARG A 70 3.44 18.42 -7.91
N ILE A 71 4.74 18.63 -7.76
CA ILE A 71 5.32 19.93 -7.32
C ILE A 71 4.84 21.08 -8.21
N ASP A 72 4.75 20.84 -9.52
CA ASP A 72 4.29 21.81 -10.52
C ASP A 72 2.91 22.41 -10.20
N ASP A 73 2.03 21.64 -9.58
CA ASP A 73 0.67 22.12 -9.29
C ASP A 73 0.70 23.20 -8.19
N ILE A 74 1.62 23.11 -7.23
CA ILE A 74 1.79 24.17 -6.23
C ILE A 74 2.47 25.39 -6.86
N VAL A 75 3.51 25.17 -7.66
CA VAL A 75 4.19 26.28 -8.36
C VAL A 75 3.17 27.07 -9.19
N LYS A 76 2.31 26.37 -9.93
CA LYS A 76 1.23 26.99 -10.71
C LYS A 76 0.23 27.72 -9.82
N ALA A 77 -0.12 27.19 -8.65
CA ALA A 77 -1.03 27.86 -7.73
C ALA A 77 -0.47 29.22 -7.27
N ILE A 78 0.82 29.27 -6.92
CA ILE A 78 1.48 30.50 -6.48
C ILE A 78 1.62 31.50 -7.64
N VAL A 79 2.11 31.07 -8.80
CA VAL A 79 2.37 31.96 -9.97
C VAL A 79 1.07 32.53 -10.57
N ARG A 80 -0.04 31.79 -10.43
CA ARG A 80 -1.35 32.21 -10.94
C ARG A 80 -2.13 33.08 -9.95
N ASP A 81 -1.75 33.10 -8.68
CA ASP A 81 -2.44 33.92 -7.70
C ASP A 81 -2.17 35.41 -7.99
N LYS A 82 -3.25 36.13 -8.35
CA LYS A 82 -3.20 37.57 -8.65
C LYS A 82 -3.55 38.43 -7.44
N SER A 83 -3.85 37.82 -6.29
CA SER A 83 -3.98 38.56 -5.03
C SER A 83 -2.62 39.02 -4.48
N ILE A 84 -1.53 38.39 -4.93
CA ILE A 84 -0.16 38.74 -4.52
C ILE A 84 0.25 40.02 -5.25
N ASP A 85 0.34 41.13 -4.53
CA ASP A 85 0.54 42.46 -5.11
C ASP A 85 1.94 43.05 -4.89
N SER A 86 2.79 42.36 -4.14
CA SER A 86 4.17 42.76 -3.84
C SER A 86 5.16 41.60 -3.94
N ILE A 87 6.43 41.93 -4.18
CA ILE A 87 7.51 40.94 -4.21
C ILE A 87 7.78 40.37 -2.82
N GLU A 88 7.54 41.15 -1.77
CA GLU A 88 7.65 40.74 -0.37
C GLU A 88 6.59 39.70 -0.01
N GLU A 89 5.32 39.90 -0.39
CA GLU A 89 4.27 38.89 -0.19
C GLU A 89 4.60 37.60 -0.94
N LEU A 90 5.06 37.70 -2.19
CA LEU A 90 5.47 36.52 -2.96
C LEU A 90 6.59 35.75 -2.24
N ARG A 91 7.61 36.46 -1.73
CA ARG A 91 8.70 35.85 -0.97
C ARG A 91 8.21 35.17 0.30
N SER A 92 7.32 35.81 1.07
CA SER A 92 6.73 35.21 2.27
C SER A 92 5.94 33.95 1.93
N ARG A 93 5.10 33.94 0.89
CA ARG A 93 4.38 32.71 0.48
C ARG A 93 5.31 31.57 0.08
N ILE A 94 6.42 31.89 -0.58
CA ILE A 94 7.43 30.87 -0.91
C ILE A 94 8.05 30.30 0.37
N THR A 95 8.47 31.16 1.30
CA THR A 95 9.13 30.72 2.53
C THR A 95 8.20 30.01 3.50
N ASP A 96 6.98 30.52 3.68
CA ASP A 96 6.09 30.11 4.77
C ASP A 96 5.11 28.99 4.36
N ASP A 97 4.83 28.82 3.06
CA ASP A 97 3.91 27.80 2.55
C ASP A 97 4.56 26.82 1.56
N PHE A 98 5.28 27.33 0.56
CA PHE A 98 5.86 26.48 -0.48
C PHE A 98 6.99 25.58 0.06
N ILE A 99 8.02 26.18 0.67
CA ILE A 99 9.20 25.44 1.15
C ILE A 99 8.81 24.33 2.13
N PRO A 100 7.98 24.56 3.18
CA PRO A 100 7.59 23.51 4.12
C PRO A 100 6.86 22.34 3.46
N ARG A 101 6.04 22.58 2.44
CA ARG A 101 5.35 21.52 1.69
C ARG A 101 6.32 20.70 0.84
N ILE A 102 7.29 21.33 0.20
CA ILE A 102 8.32 20.65 -0.58
C ILE A 102 9.24 19.83 0.33
N GLU A 103 9.66 20.39 1.46
CA GLU A 103 10.45 19.68 2.46
C GLU A 103 9.71 18.44 2.96
N SER A 104 8.44 18.59 3.37
CA SER A 104 7.59 17.47 3.79
C SER A 104 7.48 16.38 2.72
N TYR A 105 7.41 16.78 1.45
CA TYR A 105 7.36 15.83 0.33
C TYR A 105 8.68 15.11 0.09
N ILE A 106 9.81 15.80 0.18
CA ILE A 106 11.14 15.19 0.05
C ILE A 106 11.35 14.18 1.18
N LEU A 107 11.06 14.58 2.42
CA LEU A 107 11.16 13.72 3.60
C LEU A 107 10.27 12.48 3.45
N TRP A 108 9.00 12.67 3.06
CA TRP A 108 8.10 11.55 2.83
C TRP A 108 8.56 10.64 1.68
N SER A 109 9.00 11.21 0.56
CA SER A 109 9.44 10.44 -0.61
C SER A 109 10.69 9.62 -0.27
N PHE A 110 11.65 10.21 0.43
CA PHE A 110 12.83 9.52 0.93
C PHE A 110 12.44 8.40 1.88
N TYR A 111 11.65 8.69 2.92
CA TYR A 111 11.18 7.68 3.87
C TYR A 111 10.48 6.52 3.16
N ASN A 112 9.56 6.82 2.24
CA ASN A 112 8.79 5.82 1.53
C ASN A 112 9.66 4.94 0.62
N GLN A 113 10.61 5.54 -0.10
CA GLN A 113 11.55 4.81 -0.96
C GLN A 113 12.47 3.93 -0.11
N THR A 114 13.14 4.51 0.89
CA THR A 114 14.07 3.78 1.75
C THR A 114 13.40 2.62 2.49
N THR A 115 12.19 2.82 3.02
CA THR A 115 11.46 1.73 3.67
C THR A 115 11.02 0.65 2.67
N ASN A 116 10.67 0.99 1.42
CA ASN A 116 10.39 -0.01 0.39
C ASN A 116 11.64 -0.85 0.11
N ASP A 117 12.79 -0.21 -0.10
CA ASP A 117 14.05 -0.88 -0.42
C ASP A 117 14.47 -1.84 0.70
N LEU A 118 14.35 -1.39 1.96
CA LEU A 118 14.65 -2.21 3.14
C LEU A 118 13.69 -3.41 3.28
N ILE A 119 12.39 -3.20 3.03
CA ILE A 119 11.39 -4.28 3.15
C ILE A 119 11.54 -5.28 2.00
N GLU A 120 11.78 -4.83 0.76
CA GLU A 120 12.03 -5.71 -0.40
C GLU A 120 13.23 -6.63 -0.15
N HIS A 121 14.27 -6.12 0.51
CA HIS A 121 15.42 -6.92 0.91
C HIS A 121 15.05 -8.08 1.83
N TYR A 122 14.06 -7.92 2.74
CA TYR A 122 13.60 -9.03 3.58
C TYR A 122 13.01 -10.18 2.76
N PHE A 123 12.36 -9.89 1.63
CA PHE A 123 11.88 -10.92 0.71
C PHE A 123 13.03 -11.62 -0.01
N ILE A 124 13.93 -10.86 -0.63
CA ILE A 124 15.00 -11.43 -1.48
C ILE A 124 16.02 -12.27 -0.69
N GLY A 125 16.14 -12.04 0.61
CA GLY A 125 16.94 -12.89 1.49
C GLY A 125 16.38 -14.31 1.66
N HIS A 126 15.11 -14.55 1.34
CA HIS A 126 14.42 -15.79 1.64
C HIS A 126 14.59 -16.87 0.55
N GLN A 127 14.69 -18.15 0.95
CA GLN A 127 14.88 -19.28 0.04
C GLN A 127 13.68 -19.53 -0.90
N ASN A 128 12.47 -19.23 -0.44
CA ASN A 128 11.24 -19.37 -1.24
C ASN A 128 11.02 -18.21 -2.21
N VAL A 129 11.92 -17.23 -2.23
CA VAL A 129 11.87 -16.06 -3.13
C VAL A 129 13.00 -16.16 -4.13
N VAL A 130 12.71 -16.19 -5.43
CA VAL A 130 13.70 -16.06 -6.49
C VAL A 130 13.79 -14.58 -6.91
N PRO A 131 14.94 -13.91 -6.71
CA PRO A 131 15.08 -12.50 -7.05
C PRO A 131 15.13 -12.25 -8.55
N THR A 132 14.92 -11.00 -8.94
CA THR A 132 15.21 -10.55 -10.30
C THR A 132 16.69 -10.15 -10.41
N LEU A 133 17.37 -10.50 -11.51
CA LEU A 133 18.75 -10.06 -11.77
C LEU A 133 18.83 -8.58 -12.17
N ARG A 134 17.71 -8.04 -12.62
CA ARG A 134 17.54 -6.65 -13.05
C ARG A 134 16.08 -6.28 -12.87
N LYS A 135 15.79 -5.00 -12.76
CA LYS A 135 14.42 -4.49 -12.66
C LYS A 135 13.55 -4.99 -13.82
N ILE A 136 12.50 -5.72 -13.49
CA ILE A 136 11.43 -6.10 -14.41
C ILE A 136 10.23 -5.22 -14.09
N ARG A 137 9.56 -4.69 -15.11
CA ARG A 137 8.40 -3.84 -14.88
C ARG A 137 7.30 -4.65 -14.19
N ASN A 138 6.80 -4.15 -13.06
CA ASN A 138 5.68 -4.72 -12.29
C ASN A 138 5.95 -6.15 -11.75
N ILE A 139 7.22 -6.52 -11.57
CA ILE A 139 7.66 -7.78 -10.96
C ILE A 139 8.91 -7.48 -10.13
N ASP A 140 8.80 -7.59 -8.81
CA ASP A 140 9.92 -7.39 -7.89
C ASP A 140 10.67 -8.70 -7.63
N PHE A 141 9.92 -9.81 -7.51
CA PHE A 141 10.47 -11.16 -7.31
C PHE A 141 9.49 -12.24 -7.76
N PHE A 142 9.95 -13.50 -7.75
CA PHE A 142 9.12 -14.68 -7.94
C PHE A 142 9.03 -15.47 -6.65
N LEU A 143 7.85 -15.99 -6.32
CA LEU A 143 7.65 -16.91 -5.20
C LEU A 143 7.58 -18.35 -5.69
N ARG A 144 8.30 -19.24 -5.00
CA ARG A 144 8.14 -20.70 -5.13
C ARG A 144 6.97 -21.13 -4.27
N VAL A 145 5.91 -21.60 -4.93
CA VAL A 145 4.69 -22.06 -4.25
C VAL A 145 4.19 -23.30 -4.96
N ARG A 146 4.07 -24.42 -4.25
CA ARG A 146 3.50 -25.69 -4.75
C ARG A 146 4.14 -26.16 -6.05
N GLY A 147 5.47 -26.03 -6.14
CA GLY A 147 6.25 -26.40 -7.33
C GLY A 147 6.09 -25.46 -8.53
N THR A 148 5.48 -24.29 -8.35
CA THR A 148 5.33 -23.26 -9.38
C THR A 148 6.04 -21.97 -8.99
N LEU A 149 6.51 -21.22 -9.98
CA LEU A 149 7.06 -19.88 -9.80
C LEU A 149 6.02 -18.84 -10.20
N ILE A 150 5.61 -18.02 -9.24
CA ILE A 150 4.61 -16.98 -9.45
C ILE A 150 5.29 -15.61 -9.31
N PRO A 151 5.27 -14.75 -10.35
CA PRO A 151 5.80 -13.40 -10.24
C PRO A 151 4.90 -12.54 -9.36
N PHE A 152 5.50 -11.68 -8.54
CA PHE A 152 4.77 -10.71 -7.71
C PHE A 152 5.45 -9.34 -7.73
N ASP A 153 4.60 -8.32 -7.65
CA ASP A 153 4.93 -6.93 -7.34
C ASP A 153 4.57 -6.66 -5.88
N LEU A 154 5.51 -6.12 -5.13
CA LEU A 154 5.36 -5.82 -3.72
C LEU A 154 4.64 -4.49 -3.56
N LYS A 155 3.45 -4.54 -2.96
CA LYS A 155 2.65 -3.36 -2.66
C LYS A 155 2.53 -3.15 -1.17
N ILE A 156 3.32 -2.22 -0.64
CA ILE A 156 3.25 -1.82 0.76
C ILE A 156 2.23 -0.68 0.91
N THR A 157 1.22 -0.87 1.75
CA THR A 157 0.14 0.12 1.95
C THR A 157 -0.54 -0.04 3.31
N HIS A 158 -1.50 0.83 3.61
CA HIS A 158 -2.35 0.75 4.80
C HIS A 158 -3.79 0.40 4.40
N ILE A 159 -4.59 -0.05 5.36
CA ILE A 159 -6.03 -0.18 5.13
C ILE A 159 -6.65 1.21 5.00
N SER A 160 -7.34 1.45 3.88
CA SER A 160 -8.01 2.73 3.63
C SER A 160 -9.25 2.91 4.51
N GLU A 161 -9.51 4.15 4.94
CA GLU A 161 -10.77 4.51 5.62
C GLU A 161 -12.01 4.24 4.77
N ASP A 162 -11.89 4.37 3.44
CA ASP A 162 -12.96 4.03 2.50
C ASP A 162 -13.23 2.52 2.47
N PHE A 163 -12.19 1.70 2.69
CA PHE A 163 -12.37 0.26 2.82
C PHE A 163 -13.10 -0.08 4.12
N PHE A 164 -12.73 0.51 5.26
CA PHE A 164 -13.48 0.31 6.52
C PHE A 164 -14.95 0.72 6.39
N ASP A 165 -15.22 1.83 5.72
CA ASP A 165 -16.58 2.28 5.44
C ASP A 165 -17.34 1.30 4.54
N MET A 166 -16.69 0.71 3.55
CA MET A 166 -17.29 -0.28 2.66
C MET A 166 -17.51 -1.62 3.36
N TYR A 167 -16.51 -2.08 4.12
CA TYR A 167 -16.53 -3.33 4.87
C TYR A 167 -17.64 -3.32 5.94
N SER A 168 -17.80 -2.20 6.66
CA SER A 168 -18.89 -2.01 7.65
C SER A 168 -20.29 -2.05 7.03
N GLN A 169 -20.42 -1.77 5.73
CA GLN A 169 -21.67 -1.95 4.98
C GLN A 169 -21.93 -3.42 4.60
N GLY A 170 -20.99 -4.32 4.87
CA GLY A 170 -21.07 -5.74 4.55
C GLY A 170 -20.67 -6.01 3.11
N LEU A 171 -19.48 -6.59 2.91
CA LEU A 171 -19.04 -7.11 1.63
C LEU A 171 -19.35 -8.61 1.55
N ILE A 172 -20.06 -9.01 0.50
CA ILE A 172 -20.40 -10.41 0.25
C ILE A 172 -19.87 -10.87 -1.11
N PRO A 173 -19.45 -12.14 -1.24
CA PRO A 173 -19.05 -12.70 -2.52
C PRO A 173 -20.16 -12.56 -3.56
N ASN A 174 -19.77 -12.25 -4.79
CA ASN A 174 -20.62 -12.37 -5.95
C ASN A 174 -20.58 -13.79 -6.52
N PRO A 175 -21.58 -14.17 -7.33
CA PRO A 175 -21.55 -15.43 -8.08
C PRO A 175 -20.27 -15.56 -8.92
N THR A 176 -19.82 -16.79 -9.13
CA THR A 176 -18.52 -17.10 -9.76
C THR A 176 -18.37 -16.54 -11.18
N GLU A 177 -19.47 -16.32 -11.89
CA GLU A 177 -19.51 -15.77 -13.26
C GLU A 177 -19.46 -14.23 -13.33
N HIS A 178 -19.57 -13.53 -12.19
CA HIS A 178 -19.56 -12.07 -12.19
C HIS A 178 -18.13 -11.52 -12.37
N PRO A 179 -17.95 -10.43 -13.15
CA PRO A 179 -16.62 -9.83 -13.38
C PRO A 179 -16.00 -9.25 -12.09
N ASP A 180 -16.84 -8.74 -11.18
CA ASP A 180 -16.41 -8.38 -9.82
C ASP A 180 -16.67 -9.48 -8.81
N ALA A 181 -15.65 -9.84 -8.03
CA ALA A 181 -15.74 -10.87 -6.99
C ALA A 181 -16.62 -10.51 -5.78
N PHE A 182 -16.85 -9.22 -5.50
CA PHE A 182 -17.61 -8.78 -4.32
C PHE A 182 -18.61 -7.67 -4.63
N ARG A 183 -19.66 -7.60 -3.81
CA ARG A 183 -20.63 -6.48 -3.77
C ARG A 183 -21.04 -6.15 -2.34
N LEU A 184 -21.71 -5.00 -2.19
CA LEU A 184 -22.30 -4.60 -0.91
C LEU A 184 -23.57 -5.40 -0.60
N ALA A 185 -23.71 -5.77 0.67
CA ALA A 185 -24.97 -6.18 1.25
C ALA A 185 -25.92 -4.97 1.30
N GLN A 186 -27.20 -5.18 0.99
CA GLN A 186 -28.16 -4.08 1.00
C GLN A 186 -28.43 -3.59 2.44
N ASN A 187 -28.69 -2.28 2.60
CA ASN A 187 -29.26 -1.65 3.79
C ASN A 187 -28.38 -1.57 5.07
N ARG A 188 -27.05 -1.55 4.96
CA ARG A 188 -26.17 -1.20 6.09
C ARG A 188 -25.60 0.20 5.96
N ASN A 189 -25.44 0.90 7.08
CA ASN A 189 -24.77 2.20 7.11
C ASN A 189 -23.26 2.00 7.22
N SER A 190 -22.48 2.87 6.56
CA SER A 190 -21.05 2.93 6.80
C SER A 190 -20.75 3.40 8.22
N GLU A 191 -19.54 3.08 8.68
CA GLU A 191 -19.01 3.57 9.94
C GLU A 191 -18.99 5.10 9.99
N THR A 192 -18.49 5.79 8.96
CA THR A 192 -18.56 7.27 8.87
C THR A 192 -19.99 7.80 9.00
N ARG A 193 -20.96 7.18 8.32
CA ARG A 193 -22.36 7.62 8.39
C ARG A 193 -22.93 7.46 9.80
N SER A 194 -22.58 6.36 10.46
CA SER A 194 -23.00 6.07 11.83
C SER A 194 -22.42 7.08 12.83
N ILE A 195 -21.12 7.38 12.74
CA ILE A 195 -20.46 8.37 13.61
C ILE A 195 -21.04 9.77 13.39
N LYS A 196 -21.18 10.20 12.12
CA LYS A 196 -21.77 11.51 11.78
C LYS A 196 -23.21 11.63 12.28
N ALA A 197 -24.01 10.58 12.16
CA ALA A 197 -25.38 10.58 12.66
C ALA A 197 -25.42 10.74 14.19
N PHE A 198 -24.57 10.01 14.92
CA PHE A 198 -24.48 10.11 16.37
C PHE A 198 -24.02 11.51 16.83
N TYR A 199 -23.00 12.06 16.16
CA TYR A 199 -22.46 13.40 16.42
C TYR A 199 -23.52 14.49 16.20
N ARG A 200 -24.22 14.45 15.06
CA ARG A 200 -25.19 15.47 14.65
C ARG A 200 -26.32 15.65 15.68
N VAL A 201 -26.85 14.56 16.22
CA VAL A 201 -27.95 14.60 17.21
C VAL A 201 -27.51 15.26 18.51
N ARG A 202 -26.23 15.18 18.87
CA ARG A 202 -25.69 15.72 20.13
C ARG A 202 -25.06 17.09 19.99
N LYS A 203 -24.78 17.54 18.76
CA LYS A 203 -24.07 18.79 18.50
C LYS A 203 -24.64 19.99 19.25
N SER A 204 -25.95 20.24 19.17
CA SER A 204 -26.57 21.40 19.84
C SER A 204 -26.61 21.24 21.36
N ARG A 205 -26.90 20.04 21.88
CA ARG A 205 -27.01 19.78 23.32
C ARG A 205 -25.65 19.88 24.03
N LEU A 206 -24.58 19.45 23.36
CA LEU A 206 -23.22 19.38 23.90
C LEU A 206 -22.31 20.52 23.39
N SER A 207 -22.87 21.52 22.70
CA SER A 207 -22.11 22.63 22.11
C SER A 207 -20.89 22.18 21.30
N LEU A 208 -21.03 21.08 20.53
CA LEU A 208 -19.93 20.53 19.75
C LEU A 208 -19.61 21.40 18.53
N PRO A 209 -18.34 21.39 18.07
CA PRO A 209 -17.92 22.11 16.87
C PRO A 209 -18.71 21.77 15.59
N ASN A 210 -18.58 22.64 14.60
CA ASN A 210 -19.01 22.33 13.23
C ASN A 210 -18.10 21.25 12.64
N TYR A 211 -18.70 20.25 11.99
CA TYR A 211 -17.99 19.02 11.59
C TYR A 211 -17.87 18.81 10.08
N GLY A 212 -18.08 19.86 9.27
CA GLY A 212 -18.12 19.75 7.81
C GLY A 212 -16.85 19.14 7.21
N SER A 213 -15.69 19.46 7.78
CA SER A 213 -14.36 18.97 7.36
C SER A 213 -13.75 17.93 8.29
N PHE A 214 -14.45 17.53 9.37
CA PHE A 214 -13.86 16.65 10.39
C PHE A 214 -13.74 15.21 9.86
N SER A 215 -12.58 14.63 10.09
CA SER A 215 -12.30 13.20 10.01
C SER A 215 -13.07 12.41 11.08
N LYS A 216 -13.12 11.08 10.93
CA LYS A 216 -13.72 10.19 11.95
C LYS A 216 -13.03 10.37 13.31
N LYS A 217 -11.71 10.46 13.34
CA LYS A 217 -10.94 10.75 14.55
C LYS A 217 -11.36 12.05 15.20
N GLU A 218 -11.40 13.17 14.47
CA GLU A 218 -11.78 14.48 15.03
C GLU A 218 -13.22 14.49 15.57
N LEU A 219 -14.14 13.77 14.92
CA LEU A 219 -15.50 13.57 15.43
C LEU A 219 -15.50 12.83 16.77
N LEU A 220 -14.75 11.74 16.88
CA LEU A 220 -14.66 10.91 18.09
C LEU A 220 -13.93 11.66 19.22
N ASP A 221 -12.85 12.37 18.91
CA ASP A 221 -12.09 13.19 19.86
C ASP A 221 -12.97 14.30 20.46
N ALA A 222 -13.75 15.00 19.62
CA ALA A 222 -14.69 16.01 20.10
C ALA A 222 -15.82 15.40 20.98
N LEU A 223 -16.26 14.18 20.67
CA LEU A 223 -17.23 13.45 21.51
C LEU A 223 -16.62 13.05 22.86
N LEU A 224 -15.36 12.58 22.89
CA LEU A 224 -14.64 12.28 24.13
C LEU A 224 -14.45 13.54 24.98
N ALA A 225 -14.03 14.65 24.36
CA ALA A 225 -13.79 15.92 25.03
C ALA A 225 -15.05 16.50 25.70
N SER A 226 -16.25 16.16 25.21
CA SER A 226 -17.52 16.58 25.82
C SER A 226 -17.77 16.01 27.22
N GLN A 227 -17.04 14.95 27.62
CA GLN A 227 -17.21 14.23 28.88
C GLN A 227 -18.63 13.67 29.13
N ASP A 228 -19.49 13.65 28.11
CA ASP A 228 -20.83 13.07 28.17
C ASP A 228 -20.74 11.53 28.22
N LYS A 229 -21.40 10.91 29.20
CA LYS A 229 -21.31 9.46 29.45
C LYS A 229 -21.75 8.61 28.24
N GLU A 230 -22.73 9.06 27.46
CA GLU A 230 -23.16 8.34 26.27
C GLU A 230 -22.15 8.50 25.13
N SER A 231 -21.60 9.71 24.96
CA SER A 231 -20.53 9.97 23.99
C SER A 231 -19.30 9.10 24.27
N ILE A 232 -18.83 9.04 25.51
CA ILE A 232 -17.68 8.19 25.90
C ILE A 232 -17.97 6.71 25.59
N ARG A 233 -19.17 6.23 25.95
CA ARG A 233 -19.57 4.83 25.69
C ARG A 233 -19.65 4.53 24.19
N TYR A 234 -20.19 5.46 23.41
CA TYR A 234 -20.27 5.33 21.96
C TYR A 234 -18.88 5.27 21.34
N VAL A 235 -17.98 6.17 21.74
CA VAL A 235 -16.61 6.18 21.23
C VAL A 235 -15.91 4.86 21.56
N LYS A 236 -15.99 4.38 22.82
CA LYS A 236 -15.45 3.06 23.18
C LYS A 236 -16.02 1.94 22.30
N THR A 237 -17.32 1.94 22.06
CA THR A 237 -17.98 0.94 21.20
C THR A 237 -17.47 1.02 19.75
N ALA A 238 -17.24 2.23 19.23
CA ALA A 238 -16.70 2.43 17.89
C ALA A 238 -15.28 1.87 17.76
N PHE A 239 -14.42 2.09 18.75
CA PHE A 239 -13.07 1.50 18.80
C PHE A 239 -13.11 -0.04 18.88
N GLU A 240 -13.94 -0.61 19.76
CA GLU A 240 -14.08 -2.08 19.83
C GLU A 240 -14.62 -2.66 18.52
N THR A 241 -15.57 -1.98 17.86
CA THR A 241 -16.09 -2.38 16.55
C THR A 241 -14.99 -2.33 15.49
N ARG A 242 -14.18 -1.27 15.45
CA ARG A 242 -13.05 -1.15 14.51
C ARG A 242 -12.02 -2.25 14.74
N LYS A 243 -11.68 -2.51 16.00
CA LYS A 243 -10.75 -3.58 16.39
C LYS A 243 -11.26 -4.96 15.97
N ALA A 244 -12.54 -5.25 16.19
CA ALA A 244 -13.16 -6.48 15.73
C ALA A 244 -13.11 -6.61 14.19
N MET A 245 -13.42 -5.53 13.45
CA MET A 245 -13.30 -5.53 11.99
C MET A 245 -11.87 -5.85 11.53
N ILE A 246 -10.84 -5.28 12.16
CA ILE A 246 -9.44 -5.59 11.85
C ILE A 246 -9.14 -7.07 12.09
N GLY A 247 -9.65 -7.65 13.18
CA GLY A 247 -9.55 -9.08 13.46
C GLY A 247 -10.20 -9.94 12.37
N ASP A 248 -11.42 -9.58 11.96
CA ASP A 248 -12.15 -10.28 10.89
C ASP A 248 -11.41 -10.18 9.55
N ILE A 249 -10.91 -8.99 9.20
CA ILE A 249 -10.10 -8.76 7.99
C ILE A 249 -8.79 -9.55 8.03
N SER A 250 -8.15 -9.66 9.21
CA SER A 250 -6.91 -10.43 9.36
C SER A 250 -7.11 -11.92 9.11
N SER A 251 -8.33 -12.44 9.31
CA SER A 251 -8.63 -13.85 9.06
C SER A 251 -8.89 -14.18 7.58
N ASP A 252 -9.27 -13.17 6.78
CA ASP A 252 -9.54 -13.29 5.35
C ASP A 252 -9.30 -11.95 4.65
N LEU A 253 -8.15 -11.86 3.97
CA LEU A 253 -7.69 -10.66 3.28
C LEU A 253 -8.26 -10.52 1.86
N GLU A 254 -9.00 -11.50 1.33
CA GLU A 254 -9.46 -11.52 -0.07
C GLU A 254 -10.30 -10.27 -0.42
N LYS A 255 -11.15 -9.84 0.52
CA LYS A 255 -11.98 -8.62 0.35
C LYS A 255 -11.13 -7.35 0.27
N LEU A 256 -10.05 -7.29 1.05
CA LEU A 256 -9.14 -6.15 1.08
C LEU A 256 -8.25 -6.13 -0.18
N GLU A 257 -7.80 -7.29 -0.63
CA GLU A 257 -7.09 -7.46 -1.89
C GLU A 257 -7.93 -7.00 -3.07
N TRP A 258 -9.17 -7.51 -3.17
CA TRP A 258 -10.12 -7.09 -4.20
C TRP A 258 -10.35 -5.59 -4.19
N TRP A 259 -10.53 -4.99 -3.01
CA TRP A 259 -10.72 -3.54 -2.91
C TRP A 259 -9.51 -2.78 -3.47
N ASN A 260 -8.30 -3.24 -3.14
CA ASN A 260 -7.06 -2.64 -3.62
C ASN A 260 -6.81 -2.89 -5.12
N PHE A 261 -7.48 -3.84 -5.76
CA PHE A 261 -7.51 -3.97 -7.21
C PHE A 261 -8.57 -3.10 -7.88
N LYS A 262 -9.81 -3.17 -7.41
CA LYS A 262 -10.96 -2.46 -7.98
C LYS A 262 -10.82 -0.94 -7.86
N TYR A 263 -10.36 -0.45 -6.71
CA TYR A 263 -10.38 0.97 -6.39
C TYR A 263 -9.02 1.66 -6.58
N GLN A 264 -8.08 1.09 -7.33
CA GLN A 264 -6.83 1.77 -7.71
C GLN A 264 -7.11 3.09 -8.41
N GLY A 265 -6.25 4.10 -8.23
CA GLY A 265 -6.32 5.32 -9.05
C GLY A 265 -5.70 5.10 -10.42
N GLU A 266 -6.15 5.85 -11.44
CA GLU A 266 -5.66 5.76 -12.83
C GLU A 266 -4.15 5.72 -12.96
N ARG A 267 -3.44 6.64 -12.28
CA ARG A 267 -1.98 6.71 -12.29
C ARG A 267 -1.29 5.45 -11.75
N LEU A 268 -1.93 4.75 -10.82
CA LEU A 268 -1.36 3.62 -10.08
C LEU A 268 -1.86 2.27 -10.60
N PHE A 269 -2.69 2.27 -11.64
CA PHE A 269 -3.27 1.06 -12.17
C PHE A 269 -2.21 0.16 -12.79
N ALA A 270 -2.20 -1.09 -12.34
CA ALA A 270 -1.52 -2.18 -13.02
C ALA A 270 -2.27 -3.49 -12.75
N ASN A 271 -2.51 -4.26 -13.81
CA ASN A 271 -3.07 -5.60 -13.72
C ASN A 271 -1.96 -6.65 -13.69
N ASN A 272 -1.32 -6.76 -12.53
CA ASN A 272 -0.24 -7.69 -12.24
C ASN A 272 -0.53 -8.39 -10.90
N ASN A 273 0.09 -9.55 -10.70
CA ASN A 273 0.04 -10.24 -9.42
C ASN A 273 0.69 -9.38 -8.34
N ARG A 274 0.04 -9.27 -7.18
CA ARG A 274 0.52 -8.42 -6.08
C ARG A 274 0.67 -9.18 -4.77
N LEU A 275 1.80 -8.95 -4.13
CA LEU A 275 1.98 -9.26 -2.72
C LEU A 275 1.72 -7.98 -1.93
N PHE A 276 0.62 -7.92 -1.19
CA PHE A 276 0.30 -6.76 -0.37
C PHE A 276 0.85 -6.91 1.05
N LEU A 277 1.46 -5.84 1.52
CA LEU A 277 1.81 -5.68 2.93
C LEU A 277 0.98 -4.54 3.49
N PHE A 278 -0.08 -4.90 4.21
CA PHE A 278 -1.07 -3.99 4.76
C PHE A 278 -0.71 -3.58 6.19
N PHE A 279 -0.98 -2.31 6.52
CA PHE A 279 -0.83 -1.77 7.86
C PHE A 279 -2.14 -1.24 8.43
N ALA A 280 -2.40 -1.51 9.72
CA ALA A 280 -3.51 -0.91 10.45
C ALA A 280 -3.21 -0.78 11.95
N TYR A 281 -3.66 0.31 12.56
CA TYR A 281 -3.71 0.40 14.03
C TYR A 281 -4.95 -0.29 14.57
N THR A 282 -4.80 -1.03 15.67
CA THR A 282 -5.90 -1.75 16.33
C THR A 282 -6.71 -0.89 17.30
N ASP A 283 -6.19 0.30 17.64
CA ASP A 283 -6.69 1.18 18.69
C ASP A 283 -6.73 2.66 18.26
N ALA A 284 -6.60 2.95 16.95
CA ALA A 284 -6.64 4.31 16.40
C ALA A 284 -7.47 4.38 15.11
N PHE A 285 -8.20 5.49 14.94
CA PHE A 285 -8.89 5.84 13.68
C PHE A 285 -7.94 6.67 12.78
N GLU A 286 -6.77 6.11 12.51
CA GLU A 286 -5.67 6.78 11.82
C GLU A 286 -5.02 5.84 10.81
N ASP A 287 -4.30 6.42 9.84
CA ASP A 287 -3.60 5.62 8.84
C ASP A 287 -2.43 4.85 9.46
N GLY A 288 -2.27 3.60 9.05
CA GLY A 288 -1.21 2.71 9.55
C GLY A 288 0.18 2.99 8.95
N ARG A 289 0.38 4.06 8.15
CA ARG A 289 1.67 4.28 7.46
C ARG A 289 2.87 4.37 8.41
N PRO A 290 2.78 4.93 9.62
CA PRO A 290 3.95 4.97 10.51
C PRO A 290 4.44 3.58 10.95
N ILE A 291 3.59 2.54 10.88
CA ILE A 291 3.98 1.14 11.15
C ILE A 291 5.06 0.69 10.15
N LYS A 292 5.11 1.27 8.94
CA LYS A 292 6.13 0.98 7.92
C LYS A 292 7.56 1.19 8.40
N GLY A 293 7.78 2.04 9.41
CA GLY A 293 9.09 2.28 10.02
C GLY A 293 9.49 1.23 11.05
N LYS A 294 8.58 0.34 11.47
CA LYS A 294 8.84 -0.72 12.45
C LYS A 294 9.45 -1.95 11.78
N LEU A 295 10.62 -1.73 11.19
CA LEU A 295 11.33 -2.66 10.31
C LEU A 295 11.56 -4.05 10.93
N SER A 296 11.83 -4.13 12.24
CA SER A 296 12.00 -5.41 12.94
C SER A 296 10.72 -6.25 12.97
N ILE A 297 9.56 -5.62 13.20
CA ILE A 297 8.25 -6.29 13.20
C ILE A 297 7.94 -6.78 11.79
N ILE A 298 8.18 -5.93 10.78
CA ILE A 298 7.94 -6.27 9.38
C ILE A 298 8.81 -7.43 8.94
N LYS A 299 10.10 -7.43 9.29
CA LYS A 299 11.02 -8.52 8.99
C LYS A 299 10.53 -9.85 9.55
N GLY A 300 10.09 -9.87 10.81
CA GLY A 300 9.53 -11.08 11.44
C GLY A 300 8.29 -11.59 10.72
N ALA A 301 7.34 -10.71 10.43
CA ALA A 301 6.09 -11.08 9.78
C ALA A 301 6.29 -11.54 8.32
N VAL A 302 7.24 -10.94 7.59
CA VAL A 302 7.63 -11.40 6.24
C VAL A 302 8.28 -12.79 6.32
N GLN A 303 9.14 -13.03 7.30
CA GLN A 303 9.76 -14.35 7.51
C GLN A 303 8.69 -15.41 7.78
N GLU A 304 7.76 -15.15 8.70
CA GLU A 304 6.65 -16.07 9.02
C GLU A 304 5.78 -16.38 7.80
N LEU A 305 5.40 -15.36 7.02
CA LEU A 305 4.64 -15.53 5.76
C LEU A 305 5.38 -16.45 4.78
N LEU A 306 6.68 -16.20 4.58
CA LEU A 306 7.47 -16.92 3.58
C LEU A 306 7.84 -18.34 4.03
N ASP A 307 7.96 -18.58 5.33
CA ASP A 307 8.15 -19.91 5.91
C ASP A 307 6.89 -20.78 5.75
N ASP A 308 5.68 -20.19 5.87
CA ASP A 308 4.39 -20.88 5.72
C ASP A 308 3.76 -20.72 4.32
N ILE A 309 4.55 -20.34 3.32
CA ILE A 309 4.04 -19.96 1.99
C ILE A 309 3.24 -21.06 1.27
N GLU A 310 3.56 -22.32 1.55
CA GLU A 310 2.88 -23.48 0.95
C GLU A 310 1.41 -23.62 1.42
N ASN A 311 1.15 -23.24 2.68
CA ASN A 311 -0.18 -23.26 3.30
C ASN A 311 -0.90 -21.92 3.15
N THR A 312 -0.17 -20.84 2.84
CA THR A 312 -0.75 -19.51 2.71
C THR A 312 -1.67 -19.43 1.49
N PRO A 313 -2.90 -18.88 1.62
CA PRO A 313 -3.81 -18.73 0.50
C PRO A 313 -3.30 -17.69 -0.50
N ILE A 314 -3.28 -18.06 -1.77
CA ILE A 314 -3.12 -17.13 -2.89
C ILE A 314 -4.48 -17.01 -3.57
N HIS A 315 -5.11 -15.84 -3.45
CA HIS A 315 -6.43 -15.61 -4.00
C HIS A 315 -6.34 -15.25 -5.48
N THR A 316 -7.34 -15.70 -6.24
CA THR A 316 -7.57 -15.21 -7.60
C THR A 316 -8.61 -14.11 -7.53
N ILE A 317 -8.17 -12.87 -7.69
CA ILE A 317 -9.05 -11.70 -7.63
C ILE A 317 -9.59 -11.40 -9.03
N ARG A 318 -10.92 -11.34 -9.15
CA ARG A 318 -11.64 -10.84 -10.33
C ARG A 318 -12.25 -9.48 -10.03
N TYR A 319 -12.01 -8.51 -10.91
CA TYR A 319 -12.50 -7.16 -10.73
C TYR A 319 -12.74 -6.46 -12.07
N LEU A 320 -13.77 -5.61 -12.09
CA LEU A 320 -14.04 -4.67 -13.17
C LEU A 320 -13.36 -3.33 -12.84
N TYR A 321 -12.54 -2.85 -13.78
CA TYR A 321 -11.87 -1.55 -13.69
C TYR A 321 -12.44 -0.59 -14.73
N GLU A 322 -12.85 0.60 -14.29
CA GLU A 322 -13.63 1.56 -15.13
C GLU A 322 -13.11 3.00 -15.01
N LYS A 323 -12.00 3.22 -14.31
CA LYS A 323 -11.54 4.59 -14.02
C LYS A 323 -10.74 5.21 -15.16
N ASP A 324 -10.12 4.39 -16.01
CA ASP A 324 -9.45 4.86 -17.22
C ASP A 324 -10.19 4.28 -18.45
N PRO A 325 -10.76 5.11 -19.33
CA PRO A 325 -11.44 4.65 -20.54
C PRO A 325 -10.56 3.77 -21.44
N ALA A 326 -9.24 4.00 -21.48
CA ALA A 326 -8.32 3.22 -22.31
C ALA A 326 -7.98 1.84 -21.71
N LEU A 327 -8.21 1.67 -20.41
CA LEU A 327 -7.90 0.45 -19.66
C LEU A 327 -9.16 -0.14 -19.02
N THR A 328 -10.35 0.26 -19.48
CA THR A 328 -11.60 -0.26 -18.93
C THR A 328 -11.77 -1.72 -19.32
N GLY A 329 -12.09 -2.58 -18.36
CA GLY A 329 -12.32 -3.99 -18.62
C GLY A 329 -12.34 -4.90 -17.40
N ASP A 330 -12.59 -6.18 -17.69
CA ASP A 330 -12.58 -7.26 -16.71
C ASP A 330 -11.16 -7.79 -16.53
N TYR A 331 -10.70 -7.77 -15.30
CA TYR A 331 -9.34 -8.15 -14.95
C TYR A 331 -9.31 -9.30 -13.96
N ARG A 332 -8.21 -10.04 -14.03
CA ARG A 332 -7.88 -11.14 -13.13
C ARG A 332 -6.41 -11.07 -12.75
N ALA A 333 -6.13 -11.13 -11.46
CA ALA A 333 -4.78 -11.17 -10.91
C ALA A 333 -4.72 -12.13 -9.71
N GLN A 334 -3.53 -12.62 -9.39
CA GLN A 334 -3.29 -13.33 -8.14
C GLN A 334 -2.86 -12.35 -7.04
N ALA A 335 -3.36 -12.58 -5.84
CA ALA A 335 -3.04 -11.79 -4.67
C ALA A 335 -2.56 -12.70 -3.53
N LEU A 336 -1.54 -12.21 -2.84
CA LEU A 336 -1.07 -12.75 -1.58
C LEU A 336 -0.91 -11.57 -0.64
N SER A 337 -1.30 -11.71 0.63
CA SER A 337 -1.26 -10.57 1.53
C SER A 337 -0.86 -10.93 2.94
N LEU A 338 -0.30 -9.93 3.62
CA LEU A 338 0.00 -9.94 5.04
C LEU A 338 -0.55 -8.64 5.65
N LEU A 339 -1.25 -8.76 6.78
CA LEU A 339 -1.69 -7.61 7.57
C LEU A 339 -0.84 -7.51 8.84
N ILE A 340 -0.10 -6.41 8.95
CA ILE A 340 0.70 -6.08 10.12
C ILE A 340 -0.07 -5.03 10.92
N THR A 341 -0.34 -5.36 12.17
CA THR A 341 -1.10 -4.50 13.06
C THR A 341 -0.28 -4.02 14.24
N ASP A 342 -0.68 -2.89 14.80
CA ASP A 342 -0.02 -2.33 15.97
C ASP A 342 -0.99 -1.55 16.87
N SER A 343 -0.56 -1.25 18.08
CA SER A 343 -1.18 -0.25 18.95
C SER A 343 -0.47 1.08 18.80
N LYS A 344 -1.20 2.18 18.76
CA LYS A 344 -0.61 3.51 18.66
C LYS A 344 0.06 3.95 19.98
N GLN A 345 -0.46 3.47 21.12
CA GLN A 345 -0.12 3.83 22.52
C GLN A 345 -0.14 5.32 22.84
#